data_AF-A0A9E5P7B0-F1
#
_entry.id   AF-A0A9E5P7B0-F1
#
_cell.length_a   1.000
_cell.length_b   1.000
_cell.length_c   1.000
_cell.angle_alpha   90.00
_cell.angle_beta   90.00
_cell.angle_gamma   90.00
#
_symmetry.space_group_name_H-M   'P 1'
#
loop_
_entity.id
_entity.type
_entity.pdbx_description
1 polymer ?
#
loop_
_entity_poly.entity_id
_entity_poly.type
_entity_poly.pdbx_seq_one_letter_code
_entity_poly.pdbx_strand_id
1 'polypeptide(L)'
;SDNPGAKYYARSQGKACAEVGIDYELRRLDPDAAQGEIIAEIQNINADDSVSGVILLMPVPDGVNARQVQQAMRPDKDVEGVHPANIGRLFYGDFSL
;
A
#
# COMPACT_ATOMS: atom_id res chain seq x y z
N SER A 1 9.22 5.67 -5.63
CA SER A 1 10.22 6.75 -5.48
C SER A 1 11.54 6.18 -5.00
N ASP A 2 12.65 6.88 -5.23
CA ASP A 2 13.99 6.41 -4.86
C ASP A 2 14.40 6.76 -3.41
N ASN A 3 13.42 7.14 -2.59
CA ASN A 3 13.60 7.64 -1.24
C ASN A 3 14.32 6.61 -0.32
N PRO A 4 15.46 6.97 0.31
CA PRO A 4 16.21 6.07 1.18
C PRO A 4 15.42 5.59 2.40
N GLY A 5 14.56 6.43 2.97
CA GLY A 5 13.70 6.10 4.10
C GLY A 5 12.66 5.06 3.73
N ALA A 6 11.98 5.22 2.59
CA ALA A 6 11.03 4.23 2.07
C ALA A 6 11.70 2.87 1.84
N LYS A 7 12.93 2.87 1.28
CA LYS A 7 13.71 1.64 1.08
C LYS A 7 14.09 0.96 2.39
N TYR A 8 14.45 1.74 3.42
CA TYR A 8 14.75 1.20 4.74
C TYR A 8 13.50 0.60 5.38
N TYR A 9 12.38 1.34 5.35
CA TYR A 9 11.11 0.90 5.89
C TYR A 9 10.63 -0.41 5.24
N ALA A 10 10.67 -0.51 3.91
CA ALA A 10 10.32 -1.73 3.19
C ALA A 10 11.17 -2.94 3.60
N ARG A 11 12.48 -2.75 3.83
CA ARG A 11 13.34 -3.83 4.33
C ARG A 11 12.99 -4.23 5.76
N SER A 12 12.66 -3.26 6.61
CA SER A 12 12.25 -3.53 7.98
C SER A 12 10.93 -4.33 8.02
N GLN A 13 9.97 -3.96 7.17
CA GLN A 13 8.71 -4.69 7.05
C GLN A 13 8.93 -6.13 6.58
N GLY A 14 9.75 -6.33 5.55
CA GLY A 14 10.10 -7.68 5.09
C GLY A 14 10.76 -8.54 6.17
N LYS A 15 11.65 -7.96 6.99
CA LYS A 15 12.27 -8.66 8.13
C LYS A 15 11.22 -9.05 9.18
N ALA A 16 10.33 -8.12 9.54
CA ALA A 16 9.29 -8.37 10.52
C ALA A 16 8.31 -9.45 10.04
N CYS A 17 7.90 -9.42 8.76
CA CYS A 17 7.05 -10.46 8.16
C CYS A 17 7.73 -11.83 8.22
N ALA A 18 9.01 -11.91 7.85
CA ALA A 18 9.77 -13.15 7.90
C ALA A 18 9.89 -13.73 9.32
N GLU A 19 10.05 -12.87 10.34
CA GLU A 19 10.13 -13.29 11.75
C GLU A 19 8.84 -13.97 12.25
N VAL A 20 7.68 -13.65 11.66
CA VAL A 20 6.37 -14.21 12.03
C VAL A 20 5.78 -15.16 10.99
N GLY A 21 6.53 -15.48 9.94
CA GLY A 21 6.11 -16.42 8.88
C GLY A 21 5.08 -15.86 7.91
N ILE A 22 5.07 -14.55 7.69
CA ILE A 22 4.24 -13.88 6.67
C ILE A 22 5.08 -13.70 5.39
N ASP A 23 4.52 -14.12 4.25
CA ASP A 23 5.12 -13.85 2.95
C ASP A 23 5.06 -12.36 2.65
N TYR A 24 6.20 -11.80 2.23
CA TYR A 24 6.34 -10.38 1.91
C TYR A 24 6.98 -10.20 0.54
N GLU A 25 6.34 -9.40 -0.30
CA GLU A 25 6.84 -9.03 -1.61
C GLU A 25 6.93 -7.51 -1.73
N LEU A 26 8.08 -7.02 -2.21
CA LEU A 26 8.25 -5.61 -2.56
C LEU A 26 8.09 -5.40 -4.06
N ARG A 27 6.91 -4.91 -4.47
CA ARG A 27 6.64 -4.48 -5.85
C ARG A 27 7.30 -3.13 -6.11
N ARG A 28 8.33 -3.12 -6.96
CA ARG A 28 9.06 -1.91 -7.34
C ARG A 28 8.55 -1.42 -8.69
N LEU A 29 7.94 -0.24 -8.70
CA LEU A 29 7.62 0.49 -9.91
C LEU A 29 8.73 1.48 -10.25
N ASP A 30 8.70 1.96 -11.50
CA ASP A 30 9.59 3.02 -11.97
C ASP A 30 9.48 4.26 -11.04
N PRO A 31 10.59 4.89 -10.64
CA PRO A 31 10.54 6.11 -9.84
C PRO A 31 9.77 7.26 -10.50
N ASP A 32 9.66 7.27 -11.83
CA ASP A 32 8.93 8.24 -12.64
C ASP A 32 7.59 7.70 -13.16
N ALA A 33 7.13 6.55 -12.63
CA ALA A 33 5.87 5.93 -13.02
C ALA A 33 4.70 6.92 -12.93
N ALA A 34 3.92 6.98 -14.01
CA ALA A 34 2.73 7.79 -14.07
C ALA A 34 1.66 7.24 -13.11
N GLN A 35 0.77 8.11 -12.65
CA GLN A 35 -0.31 7.72 -11.72
C GLN A 35 -1.14 6.54 -12.25
N GLY A 36 -1.42 6.50 -13.56
CA GLY A 36 -2.18 5.42 -14.18
C GLY A 36 -1.50 4.06 -14.06
N GLU A 37 -0.17 4.01 -14.13
CA GLU A 37 0.62 2.78 -13.99
C GLU A 37 0.59 2.27 -12.55
N ILE A 38 0.71 3.18 -11.57
CA ILE A 38 0.61 2.86 -10.14
C ILE A 38 -0.78 2.33 -9.81
N ILE A 39 -1.83 2.99 -10.31
CA ILE A 39 -3.22 2.55 -10.10
C ILE A 39 -3.45 1.19 -10.76
N ALA A 40 -2.95 0.96 -11.97
CA ALA A 40 -3.08 -0.33 -12.66
C ALA A 40 -2.44 -1.46 -11.84
N GLU A 41 -1.24 -1.24 -11.29
CA GLU A 41 -0.60 -2.25 -10.44
C GLU A 41 -1.39 -2.51 -9.15
N ILE A 42 -1.94 -1.47 -8.53
CA ILE A 42 -2.83 -1.64 -7.37
C ILE A 42 -4.06 -2.47 -7.75
N GLN A 43 -4.64 -2.29 -8.95
CA GLN A 43 -5.76 -3.11 -9.39
C GLN A 43 -5.37 -4.58 -9.61
N ASN A 44 -4.17 -4.84 -10.14
CA ASN A 44 -3.65 -6.21 -10.25
C ASN A 44 -3.55 -6.87 -8.86
N ILE A 45 -3.00 -6.15 -7.87
CA ILE A 45 -2.85 -6.64 -6.50
C ILE A 45 -4.21 -6.82 -5.80
N ASN A 46 -5.15 -5.90 -6.04
CA ASN A 46 -6.51 -5.99 -5.50
C ASN A 46 -7.24 -7.27 -5.97
N ALA A 47 -6.97 -7.69 -7.21
CA ALA A 47 -7.58 -8.87 -7.83
C ALA A 47 -6.85 -10.18 -7.49
N ASP A 48 -5.64 -10.12 -6.93
CA ASP A 48 -4.87 -11.29 -6.54
C ASP A 48 -5.31 -11.81 -5.17
N ASP A 49 -6.07 -12.91 -5.16
CA ASP A 49 -6.57 -13.54 -3.93
C ASP A 49 -5.47 -14.13 -3.05
N SER A 50 -4.24 -14.30 -3.56
CA SER A 50 -3.09 -14.70 -2.74
C SER A 50 -2.57 -13.55 -1.86
N VAL A 51 -2.87 -12.31 -2.22
CA VAL A 51 -2.46 -11.12 -1.47
C VAL A 51 -3.52 -10.75 -0.43
N SER A 52 -3.15 -10.87 0.84
CA SER A 52 -4.04 -10.53 1.97
C SER A 52 -3.98 -9.06 2.38
N GLY A 53 -2.90 -8.34 2.04
CA GLY A 53 -2.70 -6.96 2.48
C GLY A 53 -1.72 -6.20 1.61
N VAL A 54 -1.89 -4.88 1.57
CA VAL A 54 -1.13 -3.92 0.77
C VAL A 54 -0.66 -2.77 1.67
N ILE A 55 0.61 -2.40 1.48
CA ILE A 55 1.24 -1.23 2.11
C ILE A 55 1.67 -0.29 0.98
N LEU A 56 1.22 0.97 1.03
CA LEU A 56 1.62 1.99 0.06
C LEU A 56 2.81 2.78 0.62
N LEU A 57 4.01 2.48 0.11
CA LEU A 57 5.22 3.19 0.53
C LEU A 57 5.22 4.65 0.07
N MET A 58 5.40 5.55 1.02
CA MET A 58 5.49 7.00 0.80
C MET A 58 6.94 7.51 0.83
N PRO A 59 7.27 8.60 0.11
CA PRO A 59 6.40 9.35 -0.78
C PRO A 59 6.20 8.65 -2.14
N VAL A 60 5.02 8.87 -2.74
CA VAL A 60 4.78 8.57 -4.16
C VAL A 60 5.61 9.49 -5.07
N PRO A 61 5.80 9.15 -6.36
CA PRO A 61 6.47 10.04 -7.31
C PRO A 61 5.85 11.44 -7.40
N ASP A 62 6.64 12.41 -7.84
CA ASP A 62 6.17 13.79 -8.02
C ASP A 62 5.05 13.85 -9.07
N GLY A 63 4.04 14.68 -8.83
CA GLY A 63 2.87 14.79 -9.70
C GLY A 63 1.81 13.68 -9.54
N VAL A 64 2.09 12.65 -8.73
CA VAL A 64 1.09 11.62 -8.39
C VAL A 64 0.23 12.08 -7.22
N ASN A 65 -1.09 11.94 -7.36
CA ASN A 65 -2.02 12.21 -6.27
C ASN A 65 -2.10 11.02 -5.32
N ALA A 66 -1.36 11.08 -4.21
CA ALA A 66 -1.33 10.03 -3.19
C ALA A 66 -2.72 9.62 -2.70
N ARG A 67 -3.66 10.56 -2.55
CA ARG A 67 -5.03 10.25 -2.08
C ARG A 67 -5.79 9.39 -3.10
N GLN A 68 -5.63 9.67 -4.39
CA GLN A 68 -6.25 8.84 -5.43
C GLN A 68 -5.64 7.44 -5.48
N VAL A 69 -4.33 7.33 -5.28
CA VAL A 69 -3.64 6.03 -5.17
C VAL A 69 -4.13 5.25 -3.95
N GLN A 70 -4.25 5.90 -2.79
CA GLN A 70 -4.79 5.28 -1.58
C GLN A 70 -6.25 4.82 -1.76
N GLN A 71 -7.08 5.61 -2.44
CA GLN A 71 -8.46 5.26 -2.78
C GLN A 71 -8.58 4.09 -3.76
N ALA A 72 -7.55 3.84 -4.58
CA ALA A 72 -7.56 2.73 -5.51
C ALA A 72 -7.31 1.38 -4.80
N MET A 73 -6.72 1.37 -3.61
CA MET A 73 -6.52 0.16 -2.82
C MET A 73 -7.84 -0.35 -2.25
N ARG A 74 -8.03 -1.67 -2.27
CA ARG A 74 -9.18 -2.29 -1.63
C ARG A 74 -9.16 -2.04 -0.11
N PRO A 75 -10.25 -1.53 0.51
CA PRO A 75 -10.28 -1.22 1.94
C PRO A 75 -9.99 -2.43 2.83
N ASP A 76 -10.39 -3.63 2.39
CA ASP A 76 -10.17 -4.90 3.10
C ASP A 76 -8.72 -5.39 3.03
N LYS A 77 -7.92 -4.86 2.10
CA LYS A 77 -6.48 -5.14 1.97
C LYS A 77 -5.60 -3.98 2.47
N ASP A 78 -6.17 -2.88 2.94
CA ASP A 78 -5.43 -1.71 3.40
C ASP A 78 -4.89 -1.91 4.82
N VAL A 79 -3.63 -2.34 4.91
CA VAL A 79 -2.96 -2.71 6.18
C VAL A 79 -2.71 -1.49 7.06
N GLU A 80 -2.49 -0.33 6.46
CA GLU A 80 -2.14 0.90 7.18
C GLU A 80 -3.35 1.76 7.54
N GLY A 81 -4.55 1.37 7.09
CA GLY A 81 -5.78 2.11 7.35
C GLY A 81 -5.82 3.48 6.67
N VAL A 82 -5.06 3.68 5.60
CA VAL A 82 -4.96 4.96 4.89
C VAL A 82 -6.08 5.18 3.87
N HIS A 83 -6.83 4.14 3.52
CA HIS A 83 -7.99 4.26 2.66
C HIS A 83 -9.07 5.13 3.35
N PRO A 84 -9.70 6.10 2.65
CA PRO A 84 -10.66 7.01 3.28
C PRO A 84 -11.83 6.33 4.00
N ALA A 85 -12.28 5.16 3.52
CA ALA A 85 -13.29 4.36 4.21
C ALA A 85 -12.80 3.82 5.56
N ASN A 86 -11.54 3.37 5.66
CA ASN A 86 -10.98 2.88 6.92
C ASN A 86 -10.74 4.03 7.91
N ILE A 87 -10.27 5.19 7.42
CA ILE A 87 -10.21 6.42 8.23
C ILE A 87 -11.60 6.84 8.71
N GLY A 88 -12.61 6.76 7.84
CA GLY A 88 -14.00 7.07 8.20
C GLY A 88 -14.54 6.13 9.28
N ARG A 89 -14.34 4.82 9.11
CA ARG A 89 -14.70 3.80 10.10
C ARG A 89 -14.05 4.07 11.46
N LEU A 90 -12.75 4.36 11.47
CA LEU A 90 -12.02 4.77 12.68
C LEU A 90 -12.66 6.00 13.35
N PHE A 91 -12.99 7.03 12.55
CA PHE A 91 -13.61 8.25 13.07
C PHE A 91 -14.99 8.02 13.69
N TYR A 92 -15.78 7.11 13.12
CA TYR A 92 -17.08 6.72 13.67
C TYR A 92 -16.99 5.69 14.81
N GLY A 93 -15.79 5.20 15.13
CA GLY A 93 -15.60 4.14 16.13
C GLY A 93 -16.13 2.78 15.69
N ASP A 94 -16.22 2.55 14.38
CA ASP A 94 -16.65 1.29 13.79
C ASP A 94 -15.44 0.41 13.49
N PHE A 95 -15.29 -0.68 14.24
CA PHE A 95 -14.21 -1.66 14.10
C PHE A 95 -14.72 -3.02 13.63
N SER A 96 -15.94 -3.08 13.09
CA SER A 96 -16.46 -4.30 12.51
C SER A 96 -15.67 -4.66 11.24
N LEU A 97 -15.18 -5.91 11.19
CA LEU A 97 -14.49 -6.50 10.04
C LEU A 97 -15.51 -7.02 9.02
#